data_AF-A0A6J4QV30-F1
#
_entry.id   AF-A0A6J4QV30-F1
#
_cell.length_a   1.000
_cell.length_b   1.000
_cell.length_c   1.000
_cell.angle_alpha   90.00
_cell.angle_beta   90.00
_cell.angle_gamma   90.00
#
_symmetry.space_group_name_H-M   'P 1'
#
loop_
_entity.id
_entity.type
_entity.pdbx_description
1 polymer ?
#
loop_
_entity_poly.entity_id
_entity_poly.type
_entity_poly.pdbx_seq_one_letter_code
_entity_poly.pdbx_strand_id
1 'polypeptide(L)'
;MEEVRRLRLAKGWNQNELAFHADLAPSVISLLETGKREPNATTLRKLAEALEVRIPDLFEDSGSGKASRRSSPEPSLFNGIEDQRRSSRFAKAIFATVDKCVVAMTTSDTDPRTAAGMVDVLLVLHESVFAPMDDDAVRQTLTDEEGDEILAVSERLIEAATTGIQRLEEAAEDADQEEDAKRMRERIREMTRRISA
;
A
#
# COMPACT_ATOMS: atom_id res chain seq x y z
N MET A 1 14.73 -15.30 16.83
CA MET A 1 13.90 -14.08 16.90
C MET A 1 12.43 -14.47 16.75
N GLU A 2 11.80 -14.91 17.83
CA GLU A 2 10.43 -15.45 17.80
C GLU A 2 9.39 -14.36 17.46
N GLU A 3 9.60 -13.15 17.98
CA GLU A 3 8.73 -12.00 17.71
C GLU A 3 8.67 -11.62 16.22
N VAL A 4 9.80 -11.60 15.51
CA VAL A 4 9.83 -11.34 14.06
C VAL A 4 9.04 -12.38 13.28
N ARG A 5 9.13 -13.65 13.69
CA ARG A 5 8.33 -14.73 13.08
C ARG A 5 6.85 -14.52 13.36
N ARG A 6 6.48 -14.11 14.58
CA ARG A 6 5.10 -13.82 14.97
C ARG A 6 4.52 -12.66 14.16
N LEU A 7 5.24 -11.56 14.05
CA LEU A 7 4.85 -10.37 13.27
C LEU A 7 4.72 -10.69 11.79
N ARG A 8 5.66 -11.47 11.22
CA ARG A 8 5.59 -11.95 9.85
C ARG A 8 4.33 -12.77 9.58
N LEU A 9 4.04 -13.75 10.45
CA LEU A 9 2.86 -14.60 10.32
C LEU A 9 1.56 -13.82 10.52
N ALA A 10 1.55 -12.80 11.39
CA ALA A 10 0.40 -11.90 11.56
C ALA A 10 0.10 -11.09 10.28
N LYS A 11 1.11 -10.83 9.45
CA LYS A 11 0.95 -10.25 8.10
C LYS A 11 0.63 -11.30 7.02
N GLY A 12 0.51 -12.58 7.37
CA GLY A 12 0.27 -13.67 6.43
C GLY A 12 1.47 -14.00 5.53
N TRP A 13 2.65 -13.49 5.86
CA TRP A 13 3.84 -13.62 5.01
C TRP A 13 4.61 -14.92 5.28
N ASN A 14 5.15 -15.52 4.23
CA ASN A 14 6.21 -16.50 4.31
C ASN A 14 7.60 -15.83 4.39
N GLN A 15 8.67 -16.60 4.64
CA GLN A 15 10.02 -16.03 4.83
C GLN A 15 10.54 -15.29 3.59
N ASN A 16 10.18 -15.72 2.37
CA ASN A 16 10.59 -15.06 1.13
C ASN A 16 9.88 -13.71 0.98
N GLU A 17 8.62 -13.60 1.40
CA GLU A 17 7.87 -12.34 1.35
C GLU A 17 8.44 -11.32 2.33
N LEU A 18 8.77 -11.71 3.57
CA LEU A 18 9.48 -10.81 4.49
C LEU A 18 10.85 -10.40 3.95
N ALA A 19 11.57 -11.33 3.34
CA ALA A 19 12.88 -11.05 2.75
C ALA A 19 12.77 -10.01 1.63
N PHE A 20 11.79 -10.18 0.75
CA PHE A 20 11.47 -9.23 -0.31
C PHE A 20 11.13 -7.85 0.25
N HIS A 21 10.20 -7.76 1.21
CA HIS A 21 9.78 -6.50 1.81
C HIS A 21 10.89 -5.80 2.61
N ALA A 22 11.81 -6.55 3.21
CA ALA A 22 12.94 -6.01 3.96
C ALA A 22 14.19 -5.72 3.11
N ASP A 23 14.15 -6.00 1.80
CA ASP A 23 15.33 -5.96 0.93
C ASP A 23 16.50 -6.77 1.54
N LEU A 24 16.20 -8.02 1.91
CA LEU A 24 17.13 -9.00 2.48
C LEU A 24 17.05 -10.31 1.70
N ALA A 25 18.12 -11.10 1.73
CA ALA A 25 18.06 -12.44 1.17
C ALA A 25 17.20 -13.37 2.06
N PRO A 26 16.39 -14.29 1.50
CA PRO A 26 15.59 -15.23 2.30
C PRO A 26 16.37 -16.07 3.30
N SER A 27 17.63 -16.40 2.95
CA SER A 27 18.56 -17.08 3.85
C SER A 27 18.85 -16.27 5.12
N VAL A 28 18.86 -14.93 5.03
CA VAL A 28 19.03 -14.03 6.18
C VAL A 28 17.82 -14.15 7.11
N ILE A 29 16.60 -14.07 6.59
CA ILE A 29 15.38 -14.22 7.40
C ILE A 29 15.35 -15.56 8.14
N SER A 30 15.65 -16.66 7.45
CA SER A 30 15.71 -17.99 8.06
C SER A 30 16.73 -18.07 9.19
N LEU A 31 17.93 -17.52 8.99
CA LEU A 31 18.98 -17.49 10.02
C LEU A 31 18.61 -16.61 11.23
N LEU A 32 17.93 -15.48 11.01
CA LEU A 32 17.47 -14.59 12.08
C LEU A 32 16.34 -15.22 12.91
N GLU A 33 15.35 -15.83 12.26
CA GLU A 33 14.23 -16.49 12.95
C GLU A 33 14.71 -17.66 13.79
N THR A 34 15.64 -18.47 13.26
CA THR A 34 16.24 -19.61 13.96
C THR A 34 17.30 -19.22 15.00
N GLY A 35 17.65 -17.93 15.12
CA GLY A 35 18.66 -17.44 16.07
C GLY A 35 20.10 -17.82 15.70
N LYS A 36 20.33 -18.32 14.48
CA LYS A 36 21.66 -18.68 13.97
C LYS A 36 22.48 -17.47 13.53
N ARG A 37 21.85 -16.29 13.45
CA ARG A 37 22.48 -15.02 13.13
C ARG A 37 21.87 -13.92 13.99
N GLU A 38 22.71 -13.02 14.47
CA GLU A 38 22.26 -11.79 15.11
C GLU A 38 22.05 -10.68 14.06
N PRO A 39 20.95 -9.92 14.13
CA PRO A 39 20.71 -8.80 13.24
C PRO A 39 21.59 -7.60 13.64
N ASN A 40 22.20 -6.94 12.66
CA ASN A 40 22.85 -5.65 12.90
C ASN A 40 21.83 -4.49 12.85
N ALA A 41 22.25 -3.28 13.20
CA ALA A 41 21.37 -2.10 13.22
C ALA A 41 20.64 -1.85 11.89
N THR A 42 21.33 -2.05 10.75
CA THR A 42 20.73 -1.93 9.42
C THR A 42 19.66 -3.00 9.17
N THR A 43 19.92 -4.24 9.61
CA THR A 43 18.99 -5.37 9.48
C THR A 43 17.76 -5.14 10.36
N LEU A 44 17.96 -4.66 11.60
CA LEU A 44 16.85 -4.30 12.51
C LEU A 44 15.97 -3.20 11.92
N ARG A 45 16.58 -2.15 11.35
CA ARG A 45 15.84 -1.08 10.69
C ARG A 45 15.02 -1.61 9.50
N LYS A 46 15.65 -2.38 8.60
CA LYS A 46 14.98 -3.00 7.45
C LYS A 46 13.81 -3.90 7.85
N LEU A 47 13.98 -4.69 8.91
CA LEU A 47 12.91 -5.53 9.45
C LEU A 47 11.78 -4.70 10.09
N ALA A 48 12.11 -3.67 10.86
CA ALA A 48 11.15 -2.77 11.48
C ALA A 48 10.31 -2.02 10.43
N GLU A 49 10.97 -1.51 9.38
CA GLU A 49 10.33 -0.87 8.23
C GLU A 49 9.41 -1.85 7.50
N ALA A 50 9.90 -3.04 7.12
CA ALA A 50 9.10 -4.05 6.44
C ALA A 50 7.90 -4.55 7.25
N LEU A 51 8.07 -4.68 8.57
CA LEU A 51 7.01 -5.14 9.47
C LEU A 51 6.12 -3.99 9.98
N GLU A 52 6.42 -2.74 9.64
CA GLU A 52 5.74 -1.52 10.10
C GLU A 52 5.64 -1.41 11.63
N VAL A 53 6.72 -1.73 12.31
CA VAL A 53 6.84 -1.64 13.78
C VAL A 53 8.07 -0.82 14.16
N ARG A 54 8.21 -0.45 15.43
CA ARG A 54 9.45 0.16 15.90
C ARG A 54 10.47 -0.94 16.20
N ILE A 55 11.76 -0.61 16.12
CA ILE A 55 12.84 -1.55 16.43
C ILE A 55 12.65 -2.25 17.81
N PRO A 56 12.23 -1.57 18.90
CA PRO A 56 11.99 -2.24 20.17
C PRO A 56 10.89 -3.30 20.11
N ASP A 57 9.90 -3.12 19.24
CA ASP A 57 8.78 -4.06 19.09
C ASP A 57 9.21 -5.36 18.36
N LEU A 58 10.43 -5.43 17.80
CA LEU A 58 11.01 -6.66 17.23
C LEU A 58 11.52 -7.64 18.30
N PHE A 59 11.51 -7.22 19.57
CA PHE A 59 11.94 -8.01 20.71
C PHE A 59 10.73 -8.28 21.60
N GLU A 60 10.56 -9.53 22.03
CA GLU A 60 9.50 -9.88 22.98
C GLU A 60 9.73 -9.19 24.32
N ASP A 61 8.72 -8.47 24.79
CA ASP A 61 8.67 -7.90 26.13
C ASP A 61 8.32 -9.03 27.11
N SER A 62 9.35 -9.71 27.61
CA SER A 62 9.18 -10.75 28.62
C SER A 62 8.75 -10.14 29.96
N GLY A 63 7.44 -9.89 30.11
CA GLY A 63 6.75 -9.85 31.39
C GLY A 63 6.47 -8.48 32.03
N SER A 64 5.17 -8.16 32.07
CA SER A 64 4.45 -7.32 33.05
C SER A 64 4.28 -5.82 32.77
N GLY A 65 3.01 -5.38 32.79
CA GLY A 65 2.64 -4.01 33.19
C GLY A 65 1.74 -3.26 32.23
N LYS A 66 0.42 -3.30 32.47
CA LYS A 66 -0.51 -2.31 31.91
C LYS A 66 -0.15 -0.90 32.40
N ALA A 67 -0.27 0.06 31.47
CA ALA A 67 -0.47 1.49 31.66
C ALA A 67 0.68 2.35 32.21
N SER A 68 1.24 3.20 31.34
CA SER A 68 1.37 4.63 31.66
C SER A 68 1.23 5.50 30.42
N ARG A 69 0.23 6.40 30.50
CA ARG A 69 0.05 7.59 29.66
C ARG A 69 1.22 8.56 29.88
N ARG A 70 1.45 9.42 28.86
CA ARG A 70 2.19 10.71 28.86
C ARG A 70 3.70 10.54 29.07
N SER A 71 4.56 11.08 28.21
CA SER A 71 4.56 12.45 27.70
C SER A 71 5.26 12.54 26.34
N SER A 72 4.63 13.23 25.39
CA SER A 72 5.32 13.85 24.27
C SER A 72 6.22 14.97 24.80
N PRO A 73 7.49 15.06 24.39
CA PRO A 73 8.10 16.34 24.11
C PRO A 73 7.82 16.69 22.65
N GLU A 74 7.21 17.84 22.40
CA GLU A 74 7.32 18.47 21.08
C GLU A 74 8.79 18.69 20.72
N PRO A 75 9.12 18.64 19.42
CA PRO A 75 9.75 19.82 18.88
C PRO A 75 9.12 20.27 17.55
N SER A 76 8.68 21.52 17.57
CA SER A 76 9.10 22.57 16.63
C SER A 76 8.74 22.42 15.14
N LEU A 77 7.63 23.08 14.78
CA LEU A 77 7.54 24.12 13.75
C LEU A 77 8.51 24.03 12.54
N PHE A 78 7.92 23.73 11.37
CA PHE A 78 8.40 24.02 10.00
C PHE A 78 9.66 23.22 9.54
N ASN A 79 9.68 22.51 8.41
CA ASN A 79 8.96 22.71 7.15
C ASN A 79 9.13 21.48 6.23
N GLY A 80 8.10 21.16 5.44
CA GLY A 80 8.27 20.57 4.10
C GLY A 80 7.86 19.10 3.92
N ILE A 81 6.57 18.88 3.66
CA ILE A 81 6.05 17.87 2.72
C ILE A 81 6.54 16.43 2.99
N GLU A 82 6.03 15.84 4.05
CA GLU A 82 5.58 14.45 4.01
C GLU A 82 4.63 14.32 5.18
N ASP A 83 3.40 14.74 4.91
CA ASP A 83 2.27 14.53 5.78
C ASP A 83 2.15 13.02 5.91
N GLN A 84 2.81 12.47 6.93
CA GLN A 84 2.65 11.09 7.38
C GLN A 84 1.26 11.01 8.03
N ARG A 85 0.23 11.31 7.22
CA ARG A 85 -1.17 11.01 7.50
C ARG A 85 -1.16 9.57 7.91
N ARG A 86 -1.61 9.34 9.13
CA ARG A 86 -1.55 8.04 9.78
C ARG A 86 -2.60 7.15 9.13
N SER A 87 -2.38 6.72 7.89
CA SER A 87 -3.35 5.93 7.12
C SER A 87 -3.80 4.75 7.96
N SER A 88 -5.11 4.51 7.98
CA SER A 88 -5.68 3.40 8.73
C SER A 88 -5.09 2.08 8.24
N ARG A 89 -5.26 1.04 9.06
CA ARG A 89 -4.87 -0.32 8.63
C ARG A 89 -5.55 -0.75 7.34
N PHE A 90 -6.74 -0.22 7.05
CA PHE A 90 -7.49 -0.54 5.86
C PHE A 90 -6.90 0.12 4.61
N ALA A 91 -6.64 1.44 4.64
CA ALA A 91 -5.98 2.09 3.51
C ALA A 91 -4.60 1.52 3.23
N LYS A 92 -3.82 1.21 4.27
CA LYS A 92 -2.53 0.53 4.11
C LYS A 92 -2.66 -0.82 3.39
N ALA A 93 -3.68 -1.60 3.72
CA ALA A 93 -3.93 -2.88 3.05
C ALA A 93 -4.34 -2.67 1.58
N ILE A 94 -5.13 -1.64 1.29
CA ILE A 94 -5.47 -1.27 -0.09
C ILE A 94 -4.22 -0.84 -0.84
N PHE A 95 -3.43 0.09 -0.31
CA PHE A 95 -2.18 0.55 -0.94
C PHE A 95 -1.25 -0.62 -1.26
N ALA A 96 -1.00 -1.51 -0.30
CA ALA A 96 -0.17 -2.68 -0.54
C ALA A 96 -0.74 -3.63 -1.60
N THR A 97 -2.07 -3.71 -1.73
CA THR A 97 -2.73 -4.49 -2.79
C THR A 97 -2.57 -3.82 -4.15
N VAL A 98 -2.79 -2.50 -4.21
CA VAL A 98 -2.62 -1.69 -5.42
C VAL A 98 -1.17 -1.72 -5.91
N ASP A 99 -0.19 -1.64 -5.01
CA ASP A 99 1.23 -1.77 -5.34
C ASP A 99 1.52 -3.11 -6.01
N LYS A 100 0.95 -4.21 -5.49
CA LYS A 100 1.08 -5.54 -6.11
C LYS A 100 0.43 -5.60 -7.49
N CYS A 101 -0.72 -4.96 -7.68
CA CYS A 101 -1.35 -4.84 -8.99
C CYS A 101 -0.46 -4.08 -9.98
N VAL A 102 0.13 -2.95 -9.57
CA VAL A 102 1.05 -2.17 -10.42
C VAL A 102 2.25 -3.02 -10.84
N VAL A 103 2.89 -3.71 -9.89
CA VAL A 103 4.01 -4.61 -10.22
C VAL A 103 3.57 -5.70 -11.20
N ALA A 104 2.43 -6.36 -10.95
CA ALA A 104 1.93 -7.40 -11.84
C ALA A 104 1.66 -6.87 -13.26
N MET A 105 0.91 -5.77 -13.41
CA MET A 105 0.58 -5.19 -14.71
C MET A 105 1.79 -4.70 -15.51
N THR A 106 2.84 -4.24 -14.82
CA THR A 106 4.03 -3.66 -15.47
C THR A 106 5.10 -4.70 -15.80
N THR A 107 5.03 -5.90 -15.21
CA THR A 107 5.91 -7.02 -15.59
C THR A 107 5.69 -7.43 -17.05
N SER A 108 6.77 -7.73 -17.78
CA SER A 108 6.74 -8.11 -19.19
C SER A 108 5.95 -9.38 -19.48
N ASP A 109 5.86 -10.28 -18.50
CA ASP A 109 5.31 -11.62 -18.67
C ASP A 109 3.79 -11.67 -18.49
N THR A 110 3.17 -10.58 -18.04
CA THR A 110 1.72 -10.51 -17.86
C THR A 110 1.04 -10.29 -19.20
N ASP A 111 0.16 -11.22 -19.57
CA ASP A 111 -0.65 -11.14 -20.78
C ASP A 111 -1.52 -9.86 -20.79
N PRO A 112 -1.61 -9.13 -21.92
CA PRO A 112 -2.35 -7.86 -22.01
C PRO A 112 -3.80 -7.95 -21.53
N ARG A 113 -4.52 -9.05 -21.77
CA ARG A 113 -5.90 -9.19 -21.29
C ARG A 113 -5.98 -9.30 -19.78
N THR A 114 -4.98 -9.96 -19.16
CA THR A 114 -4.87 -10.03 -17.70
C THR A 114 -4.58 -8.65 -17.11
N ALA A 115 -3.66 -7.89 -17.72
CA ALA A 115 -3.38 -6.52 -17.31
C ALA A 115 -4.61 -5.61 -17.46
N ALA A 116 -5.36 -5.72 -18.56
CA ALA A 116 -6.63 -5.01 -18.77
C ALA A 116 -7.66 -5.33 -17.68
N GLY A 117 -7.82 -6.62 -17.33
CA GLY A 117 -8.70 -7.03 -16.23
C GLY A 117 -8.29 -6.43 -14.87
N MET A 118 -6.99 -6.32 -14.59
CA MET A 118 -6.49 -5.66 -13.38
C MET A 118 -6.81 -4.15 -13.37
N VAL A 119 -6.63 -3.46 -14.50
CA VAL A 119 -7.02 -2.05 -14.64
C VAL A 119 -8.51 -1.88 -14.37
N ASP A 120 -9.37 -2.72 -14.95
CA ASP A 120 -10.82 -2.64 -14.73
C ASP A 120 -11.19 -2.84 -13.26
N VAL A 121 -10.54 -3.77 -12.56
CA VAL A 121 -10.73 -3.96 -11.12
C VAL A 121 -10.34 -2.70 -10.34
N LEU A 122 -9.21 -2.07 -10.66
CA LEU A 122 -8.78 -0.82 -10.00
C LEU A 122 -9.80 0.30 -10.20
N LEU A 123 -10.35 0.43 -11.41
CA LEU A 123 -11.38 1.42 -11.73
C LEU A 123 -12.71 1.15 -11.01
N VAL A 124 -13.12 -0.12 -10.86
CA VAL A 124 -14.33 -0.49 -10.09
C VAL A 124 -14.13 -0.24 -8.59
N LEU A 125 -12.94 -0.54 -8.06
CA LEU A 125 -12.60 -0.26 -6.69
C LEU A 125 -12.61 1.25 -6.41
N HIS A 126 -12.09 2.05 -7.33
CA HIS A 126 -12.15 3.51 -7.22
C HIS A 126 -13.59 4.01 -7.05
N GLU A 127 -14.51 3.61 -7.93
CA GLU A 127 -15.92 3.98 -7.81
C GLU A 127 -16.51 3.59 -6.45
N SER A 128 -16.17 2.39 -5.96
CA SER A 128 -16.71 1.91 -4.68
C SER A 128 -16.15 2.68 -3.48
N VAL A 129 -14.87 3.05 -3.52
CA VAL A 129 -14.21 3.83 -2.47
C VAL A 129 -14.67 5.29 -2.48
N PHE A 130 -14.85 5.87 -3.66
CA PHE A 130 -15.18 7.29 -3.80
C PHE A 130 -16.68 7.57 -3.72
N ALA A 131 -17.57 6.59 -3.91
CA ALA A 131 -19.02 6.76 -3.83
C ALA A 131 -19.55 7.55 -2.61
N PRO A 132 -18.99 7.41 -1.39
CA PRO A 132 -19.39 8.24 -0.25
C PRO A 132 -19.18 9.75 -0.43
N MET A 133 -18.26 10.16 -1.33
CA MET A 133 -17.99 11.56 -1.64
C MET A 133 -19.05 12.18 -2.56
N ASP A 134 -19.75 11.39 -3.38
CA ASP A 134 -20.79 11.89 -4.28
C ASP A 134 -22.13 12.16 -3.55
N ASP A 135 -22.33 11.54 -2.38
CA ASP A 135 -23.53 11.74 -1.56
C ASP A 135 -23.26 12.81 -0.51
N ASP A 136 -23.84 13.99 -0.69
CA ASP A 136 -23.69 15.13 0.22
C ASP A 136 -24.09 14.82 1.67
N ALA A 137 -25.09 13.96 1.88
CA ALA A 137 -25.52 13.60 3.23
C ALA A 137 -24.50 12.68 3.90
N VAL A 138 -23.94 11.72 3.17
CA VAL A 138 -22.87 10.84 3.66
C VAL A 138 -21.58 11.64 3.89
N ARG A 139 -21.20 12.48 2.93
CA ARG A 139 -19.98 13.30 3.01
C ARG A 139 -19.95 14.22 4.23
N GLN A 140 -21.10 14.78 4.64
CA GLN A 140 -21.21 15.60 5.87
C GLN A 140 -21.04 14.80 7.17
N THR A 141 -21.13 13.47 7.13
CA THR A 141 -20.94 12.61 8.30
C THR A 141 -19.49 12.16 8.49
N LEU A 142 -18.65 12.31 7.47
CA LEU A 142 -17.26 11.88 7.50
C LEU A 142 -16.41 12.88 8.29
N THR A 143 -15.47 12.34 9.05
CA THR A 143 -14.40 13.14 9.65
C THR A 143 -13.41 13.59 8.57
N ASP A 144 -12.67 14.67 8.86
CA ASP A 144 -11.60 15.15 7.96
C ASP A 144 -10.60 14.02 7.65
N GLU A 145 -10.24 13.20 8.64
CA GLU A 145 -9.31 12.07 8.50
C GLU A 145 -9.89 10.97 7.57
N GLU A 146 -11.18 10.66 7.65
CA GLU A 146 -11.84 9.69 6.78
C GLU A 146 -11.97 10.20 5.34
N GLY A 147 -12.34 11.48 5.16
CA GLY A 147 -12.40 12.10 3.83
C GLY A 147 -11.02 12.16 3.17
N ASP A 148 -10.00 12.55 3.93
CA ASP A 148 -8.61 12.57 3.53
C ASP A 148 -8.09 11.18 3.14
N GLU A 149 -8.48 10.15 3.88
CA GLU A 149 -8.13 8.76 3.59
C GLU A 149 -8.80 8.23 2.34
N ILE A 150 -10.10 8.51 2.15
CA ILE A 150 -10.84 8.15 0.93
C ILE A 150 -10.18 8.79 -0.28
N LEU A 151 -9.85 10.08 -0.21
CA LEU A 151 -9.21 10.80 -1.31
C LEU A 151 -7.84 10.18 -1.64
N ALA A 152 -7.00 9.94 -0.64
CA ALA A 152 -5.68 9.33 -0.83
C ALA A 152 -5.76 7.93 -1.47
N VAL A 153 -6.74 7.10 -1.06
CA VAL A 153 -6.98 5.79 -1.68
C VAL A 153 -7.46 5.94 -3.12
N SER A 154 -8.36 6.90 -3.38
CA SER A 154 -8.86 7.22 -4.72
C SER A 154 -7.74 7.61 -5.67
N GLU A 155 -6.87 8.54 -5.24
CA GLU A 155 -5.73 9.02 -6.03
C GLU A 155 -4.77 7.88 -6.37
N ARG A 156 -4.44 7.04 -5.39
CA ARG A 156 -3.55 5.89 -5.61
C ARG A 156 -4.14 4.87 -6.60
N LEU A 157 -5.46 4.64 -6.54
CA LEU A 157 -6.16 3.75 -7.49
C LEU A 157 -6.14 4.33 -8.92
N ILE A 158 -6.39 5.64 -9.07
CA ILE A 158 -6.30 6.32 -10.37
C ILE A 158 -4.88 6.24 -10.93
N GLU A 159 -3.87 6.50 -10.10
CA GLU A 159 -2.47 6.42 -10.50
C GLU A 159 -2.12 5.03 -11.01
N ALA A 160 -2.48 3.98 -10.25
CA ALA A 160 -2.25 2.59 -10.66
C ALA A 160 -2.96 2.22 -11.96
N ALA A 161 -4.23 2.62 -12.11
CA ALA A 161 -4.98 2.38 -13.33
C ALA A 161 -4.34 3.11 -14.53
N THR A 162 -3.87 4.34 -14.33
CA THR A 162 -3.16 5.13 -15.36
C THR A 162 -1.89 4.43 -15.81
N THR A 163 -1.08 3.93 -14.87
CA THR A 163 0.12 3.15 -15.19
C THR A 163 -0.22 1.89 -15.99
N GLY A 164 -1.26 1.16 -15.61
CA GLY A 164 -1.70 -0.03 -16.33
C GLY A 164 -2.18 0.29 -17.75
N ILE A 165 -2.95 1.37 -17.94
CA ILE A 165 -3.41 1.82 -19.26
C ILE A 165 -2.24 2.19 -20.15
N GLN A 166 -1.25 2.95 -19.66
CA GLN A 166 -0.08 3.30 -20.45
C GLN A 166 0.64 2.05 -20.95
N ARG A 167 0.80 1.04 -20.09
CA ARG A 167 1.44 -0.22 -20.45
C ARG A 167 0.64 -1.02 -21.49
N LEU A 168 -0.69 -0.96 -21.44
CA LEU A 168 -1.58 -1.57 -22.44
C LEU A 168 -1.47 -0.88 -23.79
N GLU A 169 -1.40 0.46 -23.80
CA GLU A 169 -1.23 1.25 -25.03
C GLU A 169 0.12 0.97 -25.71
N GLU A 170 1.18 0.83 -24.92
CA GLU A 170 2.52 0.47 -25.42
C GLU A 170 2.58 -0.95 -26.01
N ALA A 171 1.67 -1.85 -25.60
CA ALA A 171 1.62 -3.23 -26.07
C ALA A 171 0.41 -3.56 -26.95
N ALA A 172 -0.40 -2.56 -27.33
CA ALA A 172 -1.55 -2.78 -28.18
C ALA A 172 -1.10 -3.24 -29.57
N GLU A 173 -1.56 -4.41 -30.00
CA GLU A 173 -1.21 -5.01 -31.30
C GLU A 173 -2.32 -4.83 -32.34
N ASP A 174 -3.55 -4.54 -31.90
CA ASP A 174 -4.74 -4.41 -32.73
C ASP A 174 -5.62 -3.23 -32.32
N ALA A 175 -6.59 -2.89 -33.18
CA ALA A 175 -7.48 -1.76 -32.98
C ALA A 175 -8.43 -1.95 -31.79
N ASP A 176 -8.80 -3.20 -31.46
CA ASP A 176 -9.70 -3.49 -30.34
C ASP A 176 -9.00 -3.19 -29.01
N GLN A 177 -7.73 -3.56 -28.89
CA GLN A 177 -6.88 -3.26 -27.73
C GLN A 177 -6.64 -1.75 -27.55
N GLU A 178 -6.43 -1.02 -28.65
CA GLU A 178 -6.29 0.43 -28.63
C GLU A 178 -7.60 1.13 -28.20
N GLU A 179 -8.75 0.64 -28.67
CA GLU A 179 -10.07 1.14 -28.28
C GLU A 179 -10.37 0.85 -26.79
N ASP A 180 -10.01 -0.33 -26.31
CA ASP A 180 -10.14 -0.71 -24.89
C ASP A 180 -9.35 0.24 -23.99
N ALA A 181 -8.07 0.49 -24.30
CA ALA A 181 -7.24 1.40 -23.53
C ALA A 181 -7.80 2.84 -23.55
N LYS A 182 -8.28 3.29 -24.70
CA LYS A 182 -8.93 4.60 -24.86
C LYS A 182 -10.20 4.72 -24.02
N ARG A 183 -11.03 3.69 -23.96
CA ARG A 183 -12.23 3.63 -23.10
C ARG A 183 -11.84 3.74 -21.62
N MET A 184 -10.84 2.99 -21.17
CA MET A 184 -10.36 3.06 -19.79
C MET A 184 -9.81 4.45 -19.44
N ARG A 185 -9.08 5.08 -20.35
CA ARG A 185 -8.56 6.44 -20.18
C ARG A 185 -9.67 7.47 -20.03
N GLU A 186 -10.76 7.34 -20.79
CA GLU A 186 -11.89 8.25 -20.66
C GLU A 186 -12.58 8.10 -19.29
N ARG A 187 -12.69 6.88 -18.76
CA ARG A 187 -13.17 6.65 -17.38
C ARG A 187 -12.32 7.38 -16.34
N ILE A 188 -10.99 7.30 -16.45
CA ILE A 188 -10.10 8.04 -15.55
C ILE A 188 -10.35 9.55 -15.63
N ARG A 189 -10.49 10.11 -16.85
CA ARG A 189 -10.77 11.53 -17.02
C ARG A 189 -12.08 11.95 -16.35
N GLU A 190 -13.12 11.13 -16.44
CA GLU A 190 -14.40 11.37 -15.78
C GLU A 190 -14.25 11.34 -14.25
N MET A 191 -13.54 10.34 -13.72
CA MET A 191 -13.25 10.22 -12.28
C MET A 191 -12.47 11.42 -11.75
N THR A 192 -11.40 11.84 -12.43
CA THR A 192 -10.60 13.01 -12.00
C THR A 192 -11.42 14.30 -12.01
N ARG A 193 -12.33 14.48 -12.98
CA ARG A 193 -13.25 15.63 -13.00
C ARG A 193 -14.19 15.62 -11.78
N ARG A 194 -14.71 14.46 -11.38
CA ARG A 194 -15.56 14.31 -10.18
C ARG A 194 -14.81 14.66 -8.89
N ILE A 195 -13.55 14.24 -8.77
CA ILE A 195 -12.72 14.58 -7.60
C ILE A 195 -12.46 16.10 -7.51
N SER A 196 -12.38 16.78 -8.64
CA SER A 196 -12.07 18.21 -8.70
C SER A 196 -13.28 19.14 -8.57
N ALA A 197 -14.50 18.58 -8.55
CA ALA A 197 -15.77 19.33 -8.54
C ALA A 197 -16.25 19.58 -7.11
#